data_AF-A0A0E9NHR5-F1
#
_entry.id   AF-A0A0E9NHR5-F1
#
_cell.length_a   1.000
_cell.length_b   1.000
_cell.length_c   1.000
_cell.angle_alpha   90.00
_cell.angle_beta   90.00
_cell.angle_gamma   90.00
#
_symmetry.space_group_name_H-M   'P 1'
#
loop_
_entity.id
_entity.type
_entity.pdbx_description
1 polymer ?
#
loop_
_entity_poly.entity_id
_entity_poly.type
_entity_poly.pdbx_seq_one_letter_code
_entity_poly.pdbx_strand_id
1 'polypeptide(L)'
;MVFHIIDLYLELQGRAVSMTFLLKQQHQPPPTSDNFLAIEQANQRQLTTTCSSLATYSSLLFCSLLLSLFCHTAFTTACFKMSSLYRFEKPNDLVEVFEDPDIEDIEYIEKLHAAVPQLANDYRVLRLVGTGTFSSVFQAVDINHAFYEDFMPLQESTNRRRYSTRRAAKDPKYVAIKQLYVNASCDRIIKELDILNMLRGLPAVASLVTAFRCEDQIVVVLPFVKHSDFREFYIGCPLQDMSSYTRQLCIGIQSCHSQGIIHRDVKPGNFCWNPETKTGVLVDFGLAQWYEEDTNCPCSGVSEVLDAHGVRGDDVEDGHTPTPYDDRHSKRAERAGTRGFKAPEVLFKCPNQGLGLDIWSVGITMLCFLTQRYPLFSAKDDIDSIMELAWIFGRTQMAECARLHDCSFEVNVPTIRDERVPWGELVRSLTDQDPDHYKYKCQEPEMRLALDFLDRCCDLNPKTRITADECLKHPFLLLSVGKSS
;
A
#
# COMPACT_ATOMS: atom_id res chain seq x y z
N MET A 1 -17.64 -5.32 18.30
CA MET A 1 -16.74 -5.61 17.16
C MET A 1 -17.45 -6.24 15.96
N VAL A 2 -18.22 -7.32 16.08
CA VAL A 2 -18.88 -7.95 14.90
C VAL A 2 -20.05 -7.12 14.33
N PHE A 3 -20.81 -6.42 15.17
CA PHE A 3 -21.97 -5.63 14.73
C PHE A 3 -21.60 -4.43 13.84
N HIS A 4 -20.53 -3.67 14.16
CA HIS A 4 -20.14 -2.49 13.38
C HIS A 4 -19.62 -2.78 11.98
N ILE A 5 -19.00 -3.96 11.76
CA ILE A 5 -18.52 -4.35 10.43
C ILE A 5 -19.72 -4.68 9.52
N ILE A 6 -20.75 -5.32 10.06
CA ILE A 6 -21.97 -5.67 9.32
C ILE A 6 -22.75 -4.39 8.95
N ASP A 7 -22.87 -3.44 9.87
CA ASP A 7 -23.59 -2.18 9.62
C ASP A 7 -22.91 -1.35 8.53
N LEU A 8 -21.58 -1.21 8.60
CA LEU A 8 -20.80 -0.51 7.56
C LEU A 8 -20.91 -1.21 6.20
N TYR A 9 -20.85 -2.54 6.17
CA TYR A 9 -20.99 -3.33 4.95
C TYR A 9 -22.38 -3.14 4.30
N LEU A 10 -23.45 -3.15 5.10
CA LEU A 10 -24.81 -2.95 4.61
C LEU A 10 -25.08 -1.51 4.13
N GLU A 11 -24.52 -0.51 4.82
CA GLU A 11 -24.59 0.90 4.42
C GLU A 11 -23.86 1.17 3.10
N LEU A 12 -22.67 0.60 2.92
CA LEU A 12 -21.89 0.75 1.69
C LEU A 12 -22.54 0.05 0.48
N GLN A 13 -23.35 -1.00 0.73
CA GLN A 13 -24.11 -1.72 -0.30
C GLN A 13 -25.48 -1.07 -0.62
N GLY A 14 -25.79 0.09 -0.04
CA GLY A 14 -27.06 0.80 -0.29
C GLY A 14 -28.31 0.03 0.18
N ARG A 15 -28.16 -0.99 1.03
CA ARG A 15 -29.29 -1.76 1.57
C ARG A 15 -29.77 -1.11 2.86
N ALA A 16 -30.74 -0.21 2.74
CA ALA A 16 -31.37 0.45 3.86
C ALA A 16 -32.01 -0.56 4.84
N VAL A 17 -31.52 -0.61 6.07
CA VAL A 17 -32.32 -1.06 7.21
C VAL A 17 -33.19 0.13 7.61
N SER A 18 -34.50 -0.01 7.41
CA SER A 18 -35.50 1.04 7.64
C SER A 18 -35.50 1.50 9.10
N MET A 19 -35.14 2.77 9.33
CA MET A 19 -35.69 3.56 10.43
C MET A 19 -36.42 4.78 9.84
N THR A 20 -37.74 4.68 9.89
CA THR A 20 -38.72 5.70 9.52
C THR A 20 -38.47 7.01 10.27
N PHE A 21 -38.26 8.12 9.55
CA PHE A 21 -38.66 9.44 10.03
C PHE A 21 -39.30 10.26 8.90
N LEU A 22 -40.46 10.82 9.23
CA LEU A 22 -41.45 11.46 8.36
C LEU A 22 -40.90 12.72 7.67
N LEU A 23 -41.01 12.79 6.34
CA LEU A 23 -41.04 14.05 5.60
C LEU A 23 -42.46 14.33 5.10
N LYS A 24 -43.06 15.37 5.69
CA LYS A 24 -44.34 15.95 5.29
C LYS A 24 -44.12 16.75 4.01
N GLN A 25 -44.74 16.32 2.91
CA GLN A 25 -44.86 17.10 1.69
C GLN A 25 -45.73 18.34 1.92
N GLN A 26 -45.28 19.49 1.40
CA GLN A 26 -46.18 20.50 0.85
C GLN A 26 -45.70 20.88 -0.55
N HIS A 27 -46.57 20.61 -1.53
CA HIS A 27 -46.52 21.12 -2.89
C HIS A 27 -46.77 22.63 -2.94
N GLN A 28 -46.13 23.34 -3.87
CA GLN A 28 -46.78 24.26 -4.84
C GLN A 28 -45.80 24.69 -5.97
N PRO A 29 -46.31 25.23 -7.11
CA PRO A 29 -45.84 24.94 -8.49
C PRO A 29 -44.84 25.97 -9.06
N PRO A 30 -44.26 25.76 -10.26
CA PRO A 30 -43.23 26.66 -10.80
C PRO A 30 -43.87 27.87 -11.50
N PRO A 31 -43.20 29.04 -11.50
CA PRO A 31 -43.45 30.07 -12.50
C PRO A 31 -42.26 30.28 -13.44
N THR A 32 -42.64 30.74 -14.63
CA THR A 32 -41.91 30.91 -15.88
C THR A 32 -41.00 32.13 -15.93
N SER A 33 -40.26 32.22 -17.04
CA SER A 33 -39.38 33.29 -17.51
C SER A 33 -39.91 34.72 -17.28
N ASP A 34 -39.24 35.45 -16.38
CA ASP A 34 -38.97 36.89 -16.46
C ASP A 34 -38.17 37.28 -15.21
N ASN A 35 -36.83 37.32 -15.30
CA ASN A 35 -35.97 38.00 -14.32
C ASN A 35 -34.49 38.11 -14.78
N PHE A 36 -34.27 38.41 -16.07
CA PHE A 36 -32.93 38.67 -16.62
C PHE A 36 -32.48 40.14 -16.49
N LEU A 37 -33.18 40.98 -15.71
CA LEU A 37 -32.88 42.43 -15.61
C LEU A 37 -32.77 42.96 -14.18
N ALA A 38 -32.43 42.11 -13.20
CA ALA A 38 -32.24 42.51 -11.80
C ALA A 38 -30.87 42.13 -11.21
N ILE A 39 -30.01 41.43 -11.95
CA ILE A 39 -28.67 41.00 -11.49
C ILE A 39 -27.56 41.88 -12.09
N GLU A 40 -27.86 42.71 -13.10
CA GLU A 40 -26.86 43.54 -13.78
C GLU A 40 -26.77 44.99 -13.23
N GLN A 41 -27.60 45.37 -12.26
CA GLN A 41 -27.58 46.72 -11.64
C GLN A 41 -27.02 46.77 -10.21
N ALA A 42 -26.56 45.65 -9.64
CA ALA A 42 -25.95 45.62 -8.31
C ALA A 42 -24.40 45.68 -8.32
N ASN A 43 -23.74 45.49 -9.46
CA ASN A 43 -22.26 45.40 -9.56
C ASN A 43 -21.57 46.67 -10.10
N GLN A 44 -22.27 47.81 -10.23
CA GLN A 44 -21.69 49.07 -10.74
C GLN A 44 -21.71 50.26 -9.77
N ARG A 45 -21.86 50.03 -8.46
CA ARG A 45 -21.75 51.09 -7.45
C ARG A 45 -20.90 50.64 -6.27
N GLN A 46 -19.57 50.59 -6.44
CA GLN A 46 -18.60 50.90 -5.37
C GLN A 46 -17.13 50.88 -5.85
N LEU A 47 -16.88 51.37 -7.06
CA LEU A 47 -15.55 51.82 -7.47
C LEU A 47 -15.63 53.32 -7.72
N THR A 48 -14.67 54.06 -7.17
CA THR A 48 -14.44 55.53 -7.24
C THR A 48 -15.12 56.39 -6.18
N THR A 49 -14.49 56.50 -5.00
CA THR A 49 -14.16 57.84 -4.47
C THR A 49 -12.82 57.78 -3.73
N THR A 50 -11.88 58.54 -4.25
CA THR A 50 -10.47 58.66 -3.88
C THR A 50 -10.21 59.47 -2.62
N CYS A 51 -9.14 59.09 -1.92
CA CYS A 51 -8.16 59.95 -1.23
C CYS A 51 -8.65 61.17 -0.44
N SER A 52 -8.59 61.07 0.89
CA SER A 52 -7.97 62.11 1.74
C SER A 52 -7.66 61.58 3.15
N SER A 53 -6.37 61.48 3.48
CA SER A 53 -5.74 61.71 4.80
C SER A 53 -4.57 60.75 5.09
N LEU A 54 -3.39 61.12 4.59
CA LEU A 54 -2.10 60.70 5.16
C LEU A 54 -1.95 61.35 6.54
N ALA A 55 -2.32 60.66 7.64
CA ALA A 55 -1.91 61.05 9.01
C ALA A 55 -2.17 59.99 10.11
N THR A 56 -2.27 58.69 9.80
CA THR A 56 -2.57 57.65 10.83
C THR A 56 -1.68 56.40 10.76
N TYR A 57 -0.56 56.45 10.03
CA TYR A 57 0.32 55.30 9.83
C TYR A 57 1.39 55.07 10.91
N SER A 58 1.50 55.90 11.96
CA SER A 58 2.46 55.68 13.06
C SER A 58 1.86 54.98 14.30
N SER A 59 0.54 54.81 14.38
CA SER A 59 -0.13 54.17 15.53
C SER A 59 -0.50 52.69 15.32
N LEU A 60 -0.49 52.19 14.07
CA LEU A 60 -0.83 50.80 13.76
C LEU A 60 0.38 49.83 13.85
N LEU A 61 1.61 50.31 13.62
CA LEU A 61 2.82 49.49 13.83
C LEU A 61 3.09 49.21 15.31
N PHE A 62 2.74 50.15 16.21
CA PHE A 62 2.87 49.95 17.65
C PHE A 62 1.80 48.98 18.21
N CYS A 63 0.59 48.96 17.65
CA CYS A 63 -0.44 47.97 18.00
C CYS A 63 -0.09 46.56 17.52
N SER A 64 0.56 46.40 16.36
CA SER A 64 0.92 45.08 15.83
C SER A 64 2.00 44.36 16.64
N LEU A 65 2.96 45.11 17.22
CA LEU A 65 4.02 44.59 18.07
C LEU A 65 3.55 44.28 19.51
N LEU A 66 2.56 45.02 20.01
CA LEU A 66 1.93 44.73 21.31
C LEU A 66 0.96 43.53 21.23
N LEU A 67 0.26 43.34 20.10
CA LEU A 67 -0.57 42.15 19.88
C LEU A 67 0.26 40.88 19.73
N SER A 68 1.46 40.94 19.13
CA SER A 68 2.32 39.75 19.00
C SER A 68 2.94 39.31 20.33
N LEU A 69 3.33 40.26 21.21
CA LEU A 69 3.80 39.94 22.57
C LEU A 69 2.69 39.43 23.49
N PHE A 70 1.46 39.95 23.36
CA PHE A 70 0.30 39.45 24.12
C PHE A 70 -0.16 38.08 23.62
N CYS A 71 -0.12 37.80 22.31
CA CYS A 71 -0.42 36.47 21.79
C CYS A 71 0.61 35.44 22.24
N HIS A 72 1.91 35.77 22.30
CA HIS A 72 2.92 34.78 22.70
C HIS A 72 2.87 34.41 24.19
N THR A 73 2.54 35.38 25.07
CA THR A 73 2.33 35.15 26.51
C THR A 73 0.97 34.53 26.82
N ALA A 74 -0.08 34.86 26.07
CA ALA A 74 -1.38 34.18 26.17
C ALA A 74 -1.32 32.73 25.66
N PHE A 75 -0.53 32.45 24.61
CA PHE A 75 -0.36 31.09 24.07
C PHE A 75 0.44 30.20 25.04
N THR A 76 1.52 30.71 25.64
CA THR A 76 2.26 29.96 26.67
C THR A 76 1.45 29.76 27.96
N THR A 77 0.66 30.75 28.38
CA THR A 77 -0.21 30.62 29.57
C THR A 77 -1.44 29.73 29.30
N ALA A 78 -1.95 29.69 28.06
CA ALA A 78 -3.01 28.78 27.65
C ALA A 78 -2.51 27.34 27.51
N CYS A 79 -1.30 27.12 27.00
CA CYS A 79 -0.65 25.79 27.02
C CYS A 79 -0.39 25.29 28.44
N PHE A 80 -0.02 26.19 29.38
CA PHE A 80 0.16 25.84 30.80
C PHE A 80 -1.16 25.68 31.58
N LYS A 81 -2.29 26.21 31.06
CA LYS A 81 -3.63 26.00 31.64
C LYS A 81 -4.39 24.82 31.02
N MET A 82 -4.12 24.47 29.76
CA MET A 82 -4.65 23.26 29.13
C MET A 82 -4.04 21.98 29.70
N SER A 83 -2.78 22.03 30.17
CA SER A 83 -2.19 20.92 30.94
C SER A 83 -2.85 20.70 32.31
N SER A 84 -3.64 21.65 32.80
CA SER A 84 -4.37 21.57 34.08
C SER A 84 -5.85 21.15 33.94
N LEU A 85 -6.40 21.05 32.73
CA LEU A 85 -7.83 20.74 32.52
C LEU A 85 -8.11 19.34 31.95
N TYR A 86 -7.07 18.58 31.57
CA TYR A 86 -7.17 17.13 31.39
C TYR A 86 -6.94 16.40 32.72
N ARG A 87 -7.84 16.60 33.68
CA ARG A 87 -7.95 15.73 34.85
C ARG A 87 -9.38 15.25 34.99
N PHE A 88 -9.75 14.29 34.15
CA PHE A 88 -10.82 13.36 34.51
C PHE A 88 -10.27 12.47 35.63
N GLU A 89 -10.64 12.78 36.87
CA GLU A 89 -10.40 11.90 38.00
C GLU A 89 -11.29 10.65 37.84
N LYS A 90 -10.77 9.63 37.15
CA LYS A 90 -11.10 8.24 37.44
C LYS A 90 -10.06 7.73 38.46
N PRO A 91 -10.48 7.13 39.57
CA PRO A 91 -9.55 6.69 40.60
C PRO A 91 -8.83 5.40 40.16
N ASN A 92 -7.49 5.46 40.14
CA ASN A 92 -6.55 4.33 40.07
C ASN A 92 -6.44 3.52 38.76
N ASP A 93 -6.15 4.18 37.64
CA ASP A 93 -5.54 3.50 36.49
C ASP A 93 -4.13 4.05 36.22
N LEU A 94 -3.19 3.11 36.06
CA LEU A 94 -1.78 3.35 35.77
C LEU A 94 -1.67 4.20 34.50
N VAL A 95 -1.32 5.48 34.65
CA VAL A 95 -0.98 6.33 33.50
C VAL A 95 0.37 5.86 32.99
N GLU A 96 0.37 4.92 32.05
CA GLU A 96 1.54 4.71 31.21
C GLU A 96 1.83 6.05 30.51
N VAL A 97 3.02 6.59 30.75
CA VAL A 97 3.50 7.82 30.12
C VAL A 97 3.83 7.49 28.68
N PHE A 98 2.81 7.55 27.81
CA PHE A 98 3.04 7.53 26.37
C PHE A 98 3.70 8.84 25.97
N GLU A 99 4.77 8.77 25.19
CA GLU A 99 5.47 9.94 24.64
C GLU A 99 4.47 10.83 23.88
N ASP A 100 4.67 12.15 24.00
CA ASP A 100 3.88 13.11 23.23
C ASP A 100 4.23 12.99 21.74
N PRO A 101 3.24 13.18 20.84
CA PRO A 101 3.49 13.14 19.40
C PRO A 101 4.53 14.17 18.98
N ASP A 102 5.34 13.81 17.99
CA ASP A 102 6.26 14.75 17.33
C ASP A 102 5.48 15.93 16.73
N ILE A 103 6.09 17.12 16.75
CA ILE A 103 5.43 18.37 16.30
C ILE A 103 4.93 18.25 14.85
N GLU A 104 5.65 17.53 14.00
CA GLU A 104 5.31 17.33 12.58
C GLU A 104 4.04 16.48 12.39
N ASP A 105 3.70 15.64 13.36
CA ASP A 105 2.55 14.73 13.31
C ASP A 105 1.27 15.35 13.87
N ILE A 106 1.41 16.36 14.75
CA ILE A 106 0.28 16.98 15.46
C ILE A 106 -0.81 17.43 14.47
N GLU A 107 -0.43 18.11 13.38
CA GLU A 107 -1.40 18.61 12.39
C GLU A 107 -2.19 17.45 11.74
N TYR A 108 -1.54 16.33 11.46
CA TYR A 108 -2.21 15.16 10.87
C TYR A 108 -3.13 14.47 11.86
N ILE A 109 -2.70 14.35 13.13
CA ILE A 109 -3.48 13.74 14.20
C ILE A 109 -4.73 14.59 14.51
N GLU A 110 -4.59 15.91 14.58
CA GLU A 110 -5.72 16.83 14.77
C GLU A 110 -6.73 16.74 13.62
N LYS A 111 -6.26 16.69 12.36
CA LYS A 111 -7.12 16.48 11.19
C LYS A 111 -7.87 15.15 11.26
N LEU A 112 -7.21 14.07 11.68
CA LEU A 112 -7.84 12.77 11.85
C LEU A 112 -8.95 12.81 12.92
N HIS A 113 -8.67 13.40 14.09
CA HIS A 113 -9.66 13.54 15.16
C HIS A 113 -10.82 14.47 14.78
N ALA A 114 -10.58 15.52 14.01
CA ALA A 114 -11.64 16.38 13.48
C ALA A 114 -12.53 15.61 12.50
N ALA A 115 -11.96 14.77 11.64
CA ALA A 115 -12.70 14.01 10.64
C ALA A 115 -13.44 12.80 11.23
N VAL A 116 -12.89 12.15 12.27
CA VAL A 116 -13.52 11.00 12.94
C VAL A 116 -13.45 11.17 14.47
N PRO A 117 -14.29 12.03 15.07
CA PRO A 117 -14.22 12.36 16.50
C PRO A 117 -14.39 11.16 17.44
N GLN A 118 -15.24 10.21 17.03
CA GLN A 118 -15.51 8.98 17.78
C GLN A 118 -14.26 8.11 18.03
N LEU A 119 -13.20 8.28 17.23
CA LEU A 119 -11.95 7.53 17.37
C LEU A 119 -11.28 7.79 18.73
N ALA A 120 -11.42 9.01 19.27
CA ALA A 120 -10.83 9.39 20.56
C ALA A 120 -11.42 8.65 21.77
N ASN A 121 -12.59 8.01 21.60
CA ASN A 121 -13.23 7.22 22.65
C ASN A 121 -12.58 5.84 22.85
N ASP A 122 -11.93 5.33 21.81
CA ASP A 122 -11.42 3.96 21.74
C ASP A 122 -9.90 3.88 21.50
N TYR A 123 -9.30 4.94 20.93
CA TYR A 123 -7.88 4.95 20.57
C TYR A 123 -7.19 6.24 20.93
N ARG A 124 -5.95 6.11 21.43
CA ARG A 124 -5.00 7.22 21.55
C ARG A 124 -4.04 7.15 20.37
N VAL A 125 -4.14 8.10 19.44
CA VAL A 125 -3.24 8.22 18.29
C VAL A 125 -1.89 8.75 18.76
N LEU A 126 -0.81 8.09 18.35
CA LEU A 126 0.55 8.40 18.80
C LEU A 126 1.36 9.17 17.76
N ARG A 127 1.38 8.70 16.51
CA ARG A 127 2.22 9.28 15.45
C ARG A 127 1.76 8.88 14.07
N LEU A 128 2.17 9.63 13.05
CA LEU A 128 2.01 9.26 11.65
C LEU A 128 3.10 8.24 11.28
N VAL A 129 2.68 7.13 10.68
CA VAL A 129 3.59 6.07 10.21
C VAL A 129 3.95 6.27 8.75
N GLY A 130 3.00 6.72 7.95
CA GLY A 130 3.24 7.00 6.54
C GLY A 130 2.03 7.53 5.80
N THR A 131 2.30 8.13 4.65
CA THR A 131 1.29 8.61 3.71
C THR A 131 1.47 7.91 2.37
N GLY A 132 0.37 7.58 1.73
CA GLY A 132 0.32 6.96 0.42
C GLY A 132 -0.59 7.74 -0.52
N THR A 133 -0.75 7.22 -1.73
CA THR A 133 -1.64 7.81 -2.75
C THR A 133 -3.12 7.79 -2.33
N PHE A 134 -3.50 6.84 -1.47
CA PHE A 134 -4.90 6.55 -1.15
C PHE A 134 -5.24 6.64 0.34
N SER A 135 -4.23 6.81 1.20
CA SER A 135 -4.44 6.78 2.65
C SER A 135 -3.28 7.37 3.44
N SER A 136 -3.56 7.75 4.67
CA SER A 136 -2.57 7.99 5.73
C SER A 136 -2.68 6.90 6.79
N VAL A 137 -1.56 6.47 7.35
CA VAL A 137 -1.51 5.42 8.39
C VAL A 137 -0.89 5.98 9.65
N PHE A 138 -1.56 5.77 10.78
CA PHE A 138 -1.14 6.23 12.10
C PHE A 138 -0.91 5.05 13.03
N GLN A 139 0.07 5.18 13.93
CA GLN A 139 0.22 4.26 15.06
C GLN A 139 -0.64 4.77 16.20
N ALA A 140 -1.39 3.90 16.85
CA ALA A 140 -2.24 4.23 17.99
C ALA A 140 -2.25 3.11 19.03
N VAL A 141 -2.75 3.42 20.22
CA VAL A 141 -3.01 2.46 21.31
C VAL A 141 -4.51 2.30 21.47
N ASP A 142 -4.98 1.05 21.51
CA ASP A 142 -6.35 0.74 21.92
C ASP A 142 -6.47 0.89 23.45
N ILE A 143 -7.19 1.94 23.89
CA ILE A 143 -7.36 2.24 25.32
C ILE A 143 -8.36 1.32 25.99
N ASN A 144 -9.18 0.60 25.22
CA ASN A 144 -10.23 -0.27 25.72
C ASN A 144 -9.85 -1.77 25.63
N HIS A 145 -8.65 -2.10 25.12
CA HIS A 145 -8.21 -3.48 24.90
C HIS A 145 -8.35 -4.38 26.15
N ALA A 146 -7.96 -3.86 27.33
CA ALA A 146 -8.03 -4.60 28.57
C ALA A 146 -9.45 -5.05 28.93
N PHE A 147 -10.48 -4.29 28.53
CA PHE A 147 -11.87 -4.63 28.76
C PHE A 147 -12.35 -5.74 27.81
N TYR A 148 -11.93 -5.75 26.54
CA TYR A 148 -12.40 -6.74 25.56
C TYR A 148 -11.95 -8.18 25.87
N GLU A 149 -10.74 -8.37 26.38
CA GLU A 149 -10.27 -9.69 26.81
C GLU A 149 -11.05 -10.25 28.00
N ASP A 150 -11.50 -9.39 28.92
CA ASP A 150 -12.24 -9.81 30.10
C ASP A 150 -13.69 -10.22 29.75
N PHE A 151 -14.21 -9.80 28.59
CA PHE A 151 -15.53 -10.18 28.06
C PHE A 151 -15.48 -11.32 27.03
N MET A 152 -14.31 -11.80 26.61
CA MET A 152 -14.24 -13.00 25.76
C MET A 152 -14.51 -14.24 26.60
N PRO A 153 -15.50 -15.11 26.24
CA PRO A 153 -15.71 -16.36 26.93
C PRO A 153 -14.43 -17.20 26.81
N LEU A 154 -13.85 -17.56 27.95
CA LEU A 154 -12.79 -18.56 28.04
C LEU A 154 -13.19 -19.76 27.18
N GLN A 155 -12.54 -19.94 26.01
CA GLN A 155 -12.51 -21.25 25.38
C GLN A 155 -11.93 -22.20 26.43
N GLU A 156 -12.70 -23.23 26.75
CA GLU A 156 -12.38 -24.24 27.77
C GLU A 156 -11.04 -24.90 27.44
N SER A 157 -9.96 -24.32 27.98
CA SER A 157 -8.69 -25.00 28.11
C SER A 157 -8.57 -25.47 29.56
N THR A 158 -8.67 -26.78 29.71
CA THR A 158 -8.51 -27.51 30.95
C THR A 158 -7.10 -27.34 31.49
N ASN A 159 -6.86 -26.31 32.31
CA ASN A 159 -5.87 -26.39 33.39
C ASN A 159 -6.00 -25.23 34.37
N ARG A 160 -6.68 -25.51 35.50
CA ARG A 160 -6.71 -24.63 36.67
C ARG A 160 -5.30 -24.46 37.24
N ARG A 161 -4.73 -23.26 37.13
CA ARG A 161 -3.72 -22.76 38.07
C ARG A 161 -4.09 -21.38 38.59
N ARG A 162 -4.53 -21.40 39.85
CA ARG A 162 -4.56 -20.38 40.91
C ARG A 162 -4.44 -18.91 40.46
N TYR A 163 -5.55 -18.20 40.67
CA TYR A 163 -5.65 -16.75 40.71
C TYR A 163 -4.54 -16.12 41.56
N SER A 164 -3.63 -15.42 40.90
CA SER A 164 -2.73 -14.44 41.53
C SER A 164 -3.43 -13.08 41.50
N THR A 165 -3.82 -12.59 42.67
CA THR A 165 -4.34 -11.25 42.91
C THR A 165 -3.20 -10.22 42.85
N ARG A 166 -2.75 -9.91 41.64
CA ARG A 166 -2.10 -8.64 41.26
C ARG A 166 -2.49 -8.44 39.79
N ARG A 167 -3.31 -7.41 39.52
CA ARG A 167 -3.53 -6.92 38.13
C ARG A 167 -2.15 -6.49 37.62
N ALA A 168 -1.46 -7.38 36.93
CA ALA A 168 -0.35 -6.98 36.08
C ALA A 168 -0.95 -5.98 35.08
N ALA A 169 -0.33 -4.81 34.94
CA ALA A 169 -0.62 -3.93 33.83
C ALA A 169 -0.50 -4.78 32.56
N LYS A 170 -1.62 -5.00 31.87
CA LYS A 170 -1.60 -5.74 30.61
C LYS A 170 -0.91 -4.81 29.60
N ASP A 171 0.04 -5.33 28.84
CA ASP A 171 0.78 -4.54 27.85
C ASP A 171 -0.19 -3.81 26.91
N PRO A 172 0.05 -2.53 26.59
CA PRO A 172 -0.80 -1.76 25.69
C PRO A 172 -0.86 -2.43 24.31
N LYS A 173 -2.07 -2.51 23.75
CA LYS A 173 -2.26 -3.08 22.41
C LYS A 173 -2.14 -1.99 21.36
N TYR A 174 -1.06 -2.04 20.59
CA TYR A 174 -0.84 -1.13 19.46
C TYR A 174 -1.65 -1.55 18.23
N VAL A 175 -2.25 -0.56 17.58
CA VAL A 175 -3.01 -0.69 16.33
C VAL A 175 -2.51 0.31 15.29
N ALA A 176 -2.69 -0.04 14.02
CA ALA A 176 -2.49 0.84 12.89
C ALA A 176 -3.86 1.36 12.44
N ILE A 177 -3.98 2.68 12.35
CA ILE A 177 -5.20 3.37 11.94
C ILE A 177 -4.96 3.92 10.54
N LYS A 178 -5.61 3.32 9.53
CA LYS A 178 -5.51 3.71 8.13
C LYS A 178 -6.70 4.59 7.76
N GLN A 179 -6.46 5.89 7.64
CA GLN A 179 -7.42 6.86 7.13
C GLN A 179 -7.43 6.81 5.61
N LEU A 180 -8.55 6.40 5.01
CA LEU A 180 -8.72 6.38 3.55
C LEU A 180 -9.08 7.77 3.04
N TYR A 181 -8.50 8.20 1.93
CA TYR A 181 -8.86 9.51 1.35
C TYR A 181 -10.25 9.47 0.74
N VAL A 182 -11.00 10.57 0.89
CA VAL A 182 -12.40 10.72 0.45
C VAL A 182 -12.59 10.52 -1.06
N ASN A 183 -11.55 10.74 -1.86
CA ASN A 183 -11.59 10.55 -3.31
C ASN A 183 -11.53 9.07 -3.74
N ALA A 184 -11.44 8.12 -2.81
CA ALA A 184 -11.47 6.70 -3.10
C ALA A 184 -12.90 6.24 -3.50
N SER A 185 -13.00 5.41 -4.53
CA SER A 185 -14.27 4.78 -4.92
C SER A 185 -14.80 3.89 -3.79
N CYS A 186 -16.10 3.99 -3.50
CA CYS A 186 -16.76 3.12 -2.52
C CYS A 186 -16.54 1.63 -2.84
N ASP A 187 -16.63 1.23 -4.12
CA ASP A 187 -16.41 -0.15 -4.55
C ASP A 187 -15.02 -0.65 -4.18
N ARG A 188 -14.01 0.23 -4.28
CA ARG A 188 -12.63 -0.09 -3.92
C ARG A 188 -12.45 -0.25 -2.42
N ILE A 189 -13.11 0.58 -1.63
CA ILE A 189 -13.05 0.51 -0.17
C ILE A 189 -13.74 -0.76 0.34
N ILE A 190 -14.94 -1.07 -0.18
CA ILE A 190 -15.68 -2.30 0.15
C ILE A 190 -14.81 -3.51 -0.19
N LYS A 191 -14.23 -3.53 -1.39
CA LYS A 191 -13.34 -4.60 -1.85
C LYS A 191 -12.14 -4.80 -0.93
N GLU A 192 -11.47 -3.73 -0.52
CA GLU A 192 -10.35 -3.81 0.43
C GLU A 192 -10.80 -4.40 1.78
N LEU A 193 -11.95 -3.97 2.31
CA LEU A 193 -12.50 -4.47 3.57
C LEU A 193 -12.90 -5.95 3.48
N ASP A 194 -13.52 -6.37 2.37
CA ASP A 194 -13.92 -7.76 2.13
C ASP A 194 -12.70 -8.68 2.05
N ILE A 195 -11.65 -8.26 1.33
CA ILE A 195 -10.38 -8.97 1.24
C ILE A 195 -9.74 -9.09 2.63
N LEU A 196 -9.61 -7.98 3.37
CA LEU A 196 -9.04 -7.99 4.72
C LEU A 196 -9.83 -8.86 5.71
N ASN A 197 -11.15 -8.93 5.55
CA ASN A 197 -12.00 -9.77 6.37
C ASN A 197 -11.85 -11.26 6.01
N MET A 198 -11.75 -11.58 4.73
CA MET A 198 -11.53 -12.94 4.23
C MET A 198 -10.16 -13.50 4.65
N LEU A 199 -9.13 -12.65 4.68
CA LEU A 199 -7.77 -13.02 5.09
C LEU A 199 -7.59 -13.14 6.61
N ARG A 200 -8.64 -12.90 7.40
CA ARG A 200 -8.57 -12.93 8.87
C ARG A 200 -8.13 -14.31 9.37
N GLY A 201 -7.10 -14.31 10.20
CA GLY A 201 -6.56 -15.53 10.83
C GLY A 201 -5.58 -16.31 9.95
N LEU A 202 -5.35 -15.89 8.71
CA LEU A 202 -4.32 -16.49 7.85
C LEU A 202 -2.92 -15.98 8.25
N PRO A 203 -1.87 -16.80 8.04
CA PRO A 203 -0.52 -16.44 8.44
C PRO A 203 0.06 -15.32 7.57
N ALA A 204 0.89 -14.47 8.19
CA ALA A 204 1.68 -13.42 7.54
C ALA A 204 0.89 -12.42 6.67
N VAL A 205 -0.40 -12.21 6.96
CA VAL A 205 -1.25 -11.18 6.35
C VAL A 205 -1.92 -10.33 7.41
N ALA A 206 -2.05 -9.02 7.17
CA ALA A 206 -2.81 -8.16 8.05
C ALA A 206 -4.29 -8.55 8.02
N SER A 207 -4.93 -8.48 9.18
CA SER A 207 -6.35 -8.80 9.34
C SER A 207 -7.12 -7.57 9.81
N LEU A 208 -8.38 -7.47 9.40
CA LEU A 208 -9.27 -6.41 9.84
C LEU A 208 -9.60 -6.56 11.34
N VAL A 209 -9.29 -5.54 12.15
CA VAL A 209 -9.81 -5.45 13.52
C VAL A 209 -11.22 -4.88 13.49
N THR A 210 -11.34 -3.65 12.98
CA THR A 210 -12.62 -2.94 12.83
C THR A 210 -12.45 -1.80 11.81
N ALA A 211 -13.55 -1.17 11.42
CA ALA A 211 -13.54 0.07 10.65
C ALA A 211 -14.56 1.06 11.23
N PHE A 212 -14.29 2.35 11.05
CA PHE A 212 -15.14 3.46 11.43
C PHE A 212 -15.48 4.27 10.20
N ARG A 213 -16.71 4.80 10.19
CA ARG A 213 -17.15 5.78 9.22
C ARG A 213 -17.76 6.97 9.94
N CYS A 214 -17.41 8.16 9.48
CA CYS A 214 -18.04 9.41 9.85
C CYS A 214 -18.25 10.20 8.56
N GLU A 215 -19.50 10.34 8.14
CA GLU A 215 -19.85 10.95 6.84
C GLU A 215 -19.14 10.25 5.65
N ASP A 216 -18.28 10.98 4.94
CA ASP A 216 -17.47 10.53 3.82
C ASP A 216 -16.09 10.01 4.23
N GLN A 217 -15.69 10.21 5.49
CA GLN A 217 -14.43 9.74 6.02
C GLN A 217 -14.54 8.30 6.53
N ILE A 218 -13.66 7.43 6.01
CA ILE A 218 -13.52 6.04 6.45
C ILE A 218 -12.13 5.83 7.04
N VAL A 219 -12.09 5.11 8.17
CA VAL A 219 -10.88 4.73 8.87
C VAL A 219 -10.91 3.23 9.15
N VAL A 220 -9.83 2.53 8.79
CA VAL A 220 -9.66 1.09 9.00
C VAL A 220 -8.67 0.87 10.13
N VAL A 221 -9.02 0.04 11.10
CA VAL A 221 -8.15 -0.33 12.21
C VAL A 221 -7.59 -1.74 11.99
N LEU A 222 -6.27 -1.84 12.04
CA LEU A 222 -5.48 -3.05 11.79
C LEU A 222 -4.53 -3.29 12.98
N PRO A 223 -4.03 -4.52 13.20
CA PRO A 223 -2.98 -4.75 14.18
C PRO A 223 -1.72 -3.97 13.79
N PHE A 224 -1.09 -3.27 14.75
CA PHE A 224 0.20 -2.66 14.50
C PHE A 224 1.29 -3.73 14.57
N VAL A 225 2.06 -3.86 13.49
CA VAL A 225 3.19 -4.80 13.42
C VAL A 225 4.47 -3.98 13.57
N LYS A 226 5.21 -4.18 14.66
CA LYS A 226 6.54 -3.59 14.83
C LYS A 226 7.46 -4.12 13.72
N HIS A 227 8.06 -3.22 12.96
CA HIS A 227 8.92 -3.54 11.82
C HIS A 227 10.05 -2.52 11.69
N SER A 228 11.04 -2.84 10.86
CA SER A 228 12.12 -1.93 10.45
C SER A 228 11.89 -1.47 9.00
N ASP A 229 12.29 -0.25 8.65
CA ASP A 229 12.29 0.18 7.24
C ASP A 229 13.31 -0.66 6.47
N PHE A 230 12.93 -1.11 5.27
CA PHE A 230 13.79 -1.92 4.41
C PHE A 230 15.18 -1.30 4.17
N ARG A 231 15.24 0.03 4.09
CA ARG A 231 16.48 0.80 3.87
C ARG A 231 17.50 0.63 4.98
N GLU A 232 17.06 0.27 6.18
CA GLU A 232 17.94 0.11 7.35
C GLU A 232 18.77 -1.18 7.27
N PHE A 233 18.28 -2.21 6.56
CA PHE A 233 18.88 -3.54 6.63
C PHE A 233 19.16 -4.22 5.29
N TYR A 234 18.67 -3.70 4.15
CA TYR A 234 18.88 -4.36 2.86
C TYR A 234 20.36 -4.40 2.41
N ILE A 235 21.12 -3.33 2.69
CA ILE A 235 22.57 -3.28 2.40
C ILE A 235 23.30 -4.22 3.36
N GLY A 236 24.11 -5.12 2.80
CA GLY A 236 24.87 -6.08 3.58
C GLY A 236 24.05 -7.15 4.31
N CYS A 237 22.73 -7.25 4.06
CA CYS A 237 21.85 -8.27 4.65
C CYS A 237 22.40 -9.68 4.40
N PRO A 238 22.61 -10.54 5.42
CA PRO A 238 23.04 -11.94 5.23
C PRO A 238 22.09 -12.75 4.34
N LEU A 239 22.60 -13.66 3.49
CA LEU A 239 21.77 -14.54 2.64
C LEU A 239 20.69 -15.31 3.43
N GLN A 240 21.00 -15.73 4.67
CA GLN A 240 20.04 -16.41 5.54
C GLN A 240 18.90 -15.49 5.99
N ASP A 241 19.18 -14.21 6.18
CA ASP A 241 18.17 -13.20 6.52
C ASP A 241 17.34 -12.82 5.30
N MET A 242 17.95 -12.71 4.12
CA MET A 242 17.25 -12.56 2.85
C MET A 242 16.28 -13.74 2.60
N SER A 243 16.74 -14.97 2.89
CA SER A 243 15.93 -16.20 2.82
C SER A 243 14.75 -16.14 3.80
N SER A 244 14.99 -15.70 5.05
CA SER A 244 13.95 -15.59 6.08
C SER A 244 12.89 -14.54 5.72
N TYR A 245 13.32 -13.36 5.27
CA TYR A 245 12.44 -12.30 4.78
C TYR A 245 11.57 -12.80 3.64
N THR A 246 12.22 -13.37 2.61
CA THR A 246 11.55 -13.82 1.39
C THR A 246 10.58 -14.97 1.68
N ARG A 247 10.95 -15.88 2.58
CA ARG A 247 10.06 -16.97 3.03
C ARG A 247 8.81 -16.43 3.71
N GLN A 248 8.95 -15.49 4.64
CA GLN A 248 7.79 -14.89 5.32
C GLN A 248 6.91 -14.08 4.36
N LEU A 249 7.51 -13.41 3.37
CA LEU A 249 6.77 -12.76 2.29
C LEU A 249 5.99 -13.80 1.47
N CYS A 250 6.62 -14.89 1.04
CA CYS A 250 5.95 -15.97 0.31
C CYS A 250 4.82 -16.64 1.12
N ILE A 251 4.92 -16.72 2.45
CA ILE A 251 3.80 -17.19 3.30
C ILE A 251 2.61 -16.23 3.19
N GLY A 252 2.84 -14.93 3.27
CA GLY A 252 1.77 -13.93 3.12
C GLY A 252 1.12 -14.00 1.73
N ILE A 253 1.93 -14.16 0.69
CA ILE A 253 1.46 -14.33 -0.69
C ILE A 253 0.67 -15.63 -0.86
N GLN A 254 1.16 -16.75 -0.32
CA GLN A 254 0.44 -18.03 -0.34
C GLN A 254 -0.92 -17.92 0.35
N SER A 255 -1.00 -17.24 1.51
CA SER A 255 -2.27 -16.96 2.19
C SER A 255 -3.26 -16.24 1.26
N CYS A 256 -2.80 -15.21 0.52
CA CYS A 256 -3.63 -14.50 -0.45
C CYS A 256 -4.04 -15.39 -1.63
N HIS A 257 -3.07 -16.08 -2.24
CA HIS A 257 -3.26 -16.90 -3.43
C HIS A 257 -4.18 -18.09 -3.17
N SER A 258 -4.14 -18.66 -1.96
CA SER A 258 -5.07 -19.74 -1.54
C SER A 258 -6.54 -19.32 -1.54
N GLN A 259 -6.80 -18.01 -1.42
CA GLN A 259 -8.14 -17.41 -1.49
C GLN A 259 -8.42 -16.81 -2.88
N GLY A 260 -7.55 -17.04 -3.86
CA GLY A 260 -7.67 -16.46 -5.20
C GLY A 260 -7.47 -14.95 -5.24
N ILE A 261 -6.69 -14.37 -4.32
CA ILE A 261 -6.47 -12.93 -4.22
C ILE A 261 -5.09 -12.58 -4.78
N ILE A 262 -5.03 -11.64 -5.72
CA ILE A 262 -3.81 -10.98 -6.20
C ILE A 262 -3.62 -9.71 -5.39
N HIS A 263 -2.45 -9.53 -4.77
CA HIS A 263 -2.15 -8.35 -3.95
C HIS A 263 -1.87 -7.11 -4.82
N ARG A 264 -1.20 -7.28 -5.97
CA ARG A 264 -0.87 -6.26 -6.99
C ARG A 264 0.11 -5.17 -6.59
N ASP A 265 0.36 -4.96 -5.31
CA ASP A 265 1.33 -3.97 -4.81
C ASP A 265 2.34 -4.57 -3.84
N VAL A 266 2.85 -5.75 -4.15
CA VAL A 266 3.90 -6.40 -3.36
C VAL A 266 5.21 -5.63 -3.55
N LYS A 267 5.77 -5.13 -2.44
CA LYS A 267 7.03 -4.37 -2.37
C LYS A 267 7.48 -4.29 -0.91
N PRO A 268 8.75 -3.94 -0.63
CA PRO A 268 9.23 -3.82 0.73
C PRO A 268 8.42 -2.87 1.63
N GLY A 269 7.90 -1.78 1.07
CA GLY A 269 7.06 -0.83 1.83
C GLY A 269 5.70 -1.39 2.29
N ASN A 270 5.23 -2.48 1.70
CA ASN A 270 3.97 -3.15 2.06
C ASN A 270 4.21 -4.48 2.81
N PHE A 271 5.42 -4.72 3.28
CA PHE A 271 5.75 -5.91 4.06
C PHE A 271 6.44 -5.51 5.37
N CYS A 272 5.67 -5.52 6.46
CA CYS A 272 6.16 -5.19 7.79
C CYS A 272 7.04 -6.33 8.32
N TRP A 273 8.34 -6.21 8.09
CA TRP A 273 9.36 -7.18 8.53
C TRP A 273 10.07 -6.74 9.81
N ASN A 274 10.21 -7.67 10.75
CA ASN A 274 11.04 -7.48 11.94
C ASN A 274 12.31 -8.35 11.83
N PRO A 275 13.49 -7.74 11.64
CA PRO A 275 14.76 -8.46 11.53
C PRO A 275 15.18 -9.20 12.80
N GLU A 276 14.72 -8.79 13.99
CA GLU A 276 15.07 -9.41 15.28
C GLU A 276 14.27 -10.71 15.47
N THR A 277 12.95 -10.64 15.29
CA THR A 277 12.05 -11.77 15.51
C THR A 277 11.91 -12.68 14.28
N LYS A 278 12.42 -12.25 13.13
CA LYS A 278 12.26 -12.91 11.83
C LYS A 278 10.81 -13.15 11.45
N THR A 279 9.92 -12.25 11.87
CA THR A 279 8.49 -12.29 11.55
C THR A 279 8.13 -11.20 10.55
N GLY A 280 7.23 -11.52 9.64
CA GLY A 280 6.78 -10.59 8.60
C GLY A 280 5.28 -10.68 8.36
N VAL A 281 4.67 -9.54 8.03
CA VAL A 281 3.23 -9.42 7.73
C VAL A 281 3.05 -8.57 6.48
N LEU A 282 2.33 -9.10 5.50
CA LEU A 282 1.91 -8.37 4.30
C LEU A 282 0.74 -7.44 4.64
N VAL A 283 0.84 -6.18 4.21
CA VAL A 283 -0.11 -5.11 4.51
C VAL A 283 -0.53 -4.38 3.23
N ASP A 284 -1.55 -3.54 3.35
CA ASP A 284 -2.08 -2.68 2.28
C ASP A 284 -2.70 -3.41 1.08
N PHE A 285 -3.95 -3.83 1.26
CA PHE A 285 -4.76 -4.50 0.24
C PHE A 285 -5.58 -3.52 -0.62
N GLY A 286 -5.25 -2.22 -0.58
CA GLY A 286 -6.02 -1.20 -1.30
C GLY A 286 -5.95 -1.31 -2.82
N LEU A 287 -5.03 -2.11 -3.37
CA LEU A 287 -4.96 -2.43 -4.80
C LEU A 287 -5.28 -3.90 -5.10
N ALA A 288 -5.60 -4.70 -4.09
CA ALA A 288 -5.80 -6.13 -4.25
C ALA A 288 -7.09 -6.44 -5.05
N GLN A 289 -7.13 -7.61 -5.66
CA GLN A 289 -8.29 -8.11 -6.39
C GLN A 289 -8.43 -9.61 -6.32
N TRP A 290 -9.66 -10.11 -6.50
CA TRP A 290 -9.86 -11.50 -6.84
C TRP A 290 -9.32 -11.77 -8.24
N TYR A 291 -8.67 -12.92 -8.38
CA TYR A 291 -8.30 -13.47 -9.67
C TYR A 291 -9.56 -13.88 -10.41
N GLU A 292 -9.71 -13.35 -11.62
CA GLU A 292 -10.76 -13.70 -12.55
C GLU A 292 -10.08 -14.08 -13.86
N GLU A 293 -10.33 -15.30 -14.34
CA GLU A 293 -9.78 -15.75 -15.61
C GLU A 293 -10.54 -15.09 -16.76
N ASP A 294 -9.84 -14.27 -17.54
CA ASP A 294 -10.40 -13.72 -18.78
C ASP A 294 -10.23 -14.73 -19.92
N THR A 295 -11.30 -15.47 -20.19
CA THR A 295 -11.36 -16.46 -21.27
C THR A 295 -11.24 -15.83 -22.66
N ASN A 296 -11.45 -14.53 -22.79
CA ASN A 296 -11.33 -13.80 -24.05
C ASN A 296 -9.95 -13.16 -24.25
N CYS A 297 -9.00 -13.35 -23.33
CA CYS A 297 -7.64 -12.87 -23.52
C CYS A 297 -6.96 -13.57 -24.71
N PRO A 298 -6.29 -12.83 -25.61
CA PRO A 298 -5.46 -13.40 -26.67
C PRO A 298 -4.42 -14.41 -26.16
N CYS A 299 -3.95 -14.21 -24.92
CA CYS A 299 -2.99 -15.06 -24.22
C CYS A 299 -3.54 -16.44 -23.81
N SER A 300 -4.86 -16.62 -23.74
CA SER A 300 -5.50 -17.86 -23.27
C SER A 300 -5.45 -18.99 -24.31
N GLY A 301 -5.26 -18.66 -25.60
CA GLY A 301 -5.17 -19.64 -26.71
C GLY A 301 -3.76 -20.08 -27.11
N VAL A 302 -2.70 -19.49 -26.52
CA VAL A 302 -1.30 -19.74 -26.94
C VAL A 302 -0.71 -21.03 -26.33
N SER A 303 -1.56 -22.05 -26.09
CA SER A 303 -1.14 -23.30 -25.42
C SER A 303 -0.45 -24.31 -26.35
N GLU A 304 -0.24 -23.99 -27.62
CA GLU A 304 0.54 -24.82 -28.52
C GLU A 304 1.75 -24.04 -29.00
N VAL A 305 2.91 -24.65 -28.77
CA VAL A 305 4.24 -24.28 -29.25
C VAL A 305 4.13 -23.77 -30.68
N LEU A 306 4.32 -22.47 -30.88
CA LEU A 306 4.64 -21.97 -32.21
C LEU A 306 6.09 -22.36 -32.47
N ASP A 307 6.25 -23.51 -33.12
CA ASP A 307 7.48 -23.85 -33.82
C ASP A 307 7.94 -22.63 -34.62
N ALA A 308 9.25 -22.40 -34.63
CA ALA A 308 9.89 -21.20 -35.16
C ALA A 308 9.56 -20.85 -36.63
N HIS A 309 8.73 -21.63 -37.33
CA HIS A 309 8.37 -21.47 -38.75
C HIS A 309 6.83 -21.49 -39.01
N GLY A 310 5.98 -21.29 -38.00
CA GLY A 310 4.51 -21.37 -38.12
C GLY A 310 3.79 -20.05 -38.44
N VAL A 311 3.94 -19.58 -39.68
CA VAL A 311 3.15 -18.49 -40.28
C VAL A 311 1.65 -18.87 -40.30
N ARG A 312 0.77 -18.05 -39.72
CA ARG A 312 -0.57 -17.87 -40.31
C ARG A 312 -0.41 -16.84 -41.42
N GLY A 313 -0.29 -17.33 -42.64
CA GLY A 313 -0.41 -16.51 -43.83
C GLY A 313 -1.86 -16.08 -43.90
N ASP A 314 -2.10 -14.80 -43.68
CA ASP A 314 -2.40 -13.87 -44.76
C ASP A 314 -2.43 -12.46 -44.13
N ASP A 315 -1.71 -11.51 -44.75
CA ASP A 315 -1.68 -10.06 -44.46
C ASP A 315 -0.80 -9.51 -43.30
N VAL A 316 0.40 -10.06 -43.07
CA VAL A 316 1.46 -9.26 -42.41
C VAL A 316 2.38 -8.69 -43.49
N GLU A 317 1.97 -7.56 -44.06
CA GLU A 317 2.90 -6.72 -44.82
C GLU A 317 4.05 -6.29 -43.89
N ASP A 318 5.25 -6.69 -44.28
CA ASP A 318 6.52 -6.21 -43.74
C ASP A 318 6.50 -4.67 -43.63
N GLY A 319 6.57 -4.18 -42.40
CA GLY A 319 6.69 -2.76 -42.11
C GLY A 319 5.37 -1.99 -42.24
N HIS A 320 4.56 -2.02 -41.18
CA HIS A 320 3.71 -0.86 -40.89
C HIS A 320 4.62 0.34 -40.65
N THR A 321 4.92 1.07 -41.72
CA THR A 321 5.21 2.51 -41.60
C THR A 321 4.12 3.09 -40.71
N PRO A 322 4.46 3.72 -39.56
CA PRO A 322 3.45 4.33 -38.72
C PRO A 322 2.68 5.31 -39.61
N THR A 323 1.44 4.98 -39.93
CA THR A 323 0.56 5.94 -40.55
C THR A 323 0.49 7.11 -39.57
N PRO A 324 0.57 8.38 -40.03
CA PRO A 324 0.46 9.53 -39.12
C PRO A 324 -0.89 9.57 -38.38
N TYR A 325 -1.80 8.65 -38.71
CA TYR A 325 -3.07 8.38 -38.04
C TYR A 325 -3.15 6.87 -37.73
N ASP A 326 -2.94 6.51 -36.47
CA ASP A 326 -3.30 5.20 -35.94
C ASP A 326 -4.64 5.37 -35.20
N ASP A 327 -5.73 4.97 -35.85
CA ASP A 327 -7.09 5.12 -35.33
C ASP A 327 -7.48 4.00 -34.35
N ARG A 328 -6.56 3.08 -34.02
CA ARG A 328 -6.85 1.97 -33.10
C ARG A 328 -7.00 2.48 -31.67
N HIS A 329 -8.02 1.99 -30.98
CA HIS A 329 -8.20 2.26 -29.56
C HIS A 329 -7.07 1.65 -28.74
N SER A 330 -6.53 2.41 -27.78
CA SER A 330 -5.53 1.91 -26.84
C SER A 330 -6.07 0.70 -26.06
N LYS A 331 -5.28 -0.40 -26.03
CA LYS A 331 -5.56 -1.56 -25.16
C LYS A 331 -5.75 -1.08 -23.71
N ARG A 332 -6.86 -1.46 -23.08
CA ARG A 332 -7.19 -1.19 -21.67
C ARG A 332 -6.96 -2.45 -20.86
N ALA A 333 -6.19 -2.34 -19.79
CA ALA A 333 -5.99 -3.41 -18.81
C ALA A 333 -5.70 -2.76 -17.44
N GLU A 334 -5.92 -3.51 -16.37
CA GLU A 334 -5.62 -3.02 -15.02
C GLU A 334 -4.11 -2.86 -14.85
N ARG A 335 -3.68 -1.70 -14.37
CA ARG A 335 -2.25 -1.31 -14.33
C ARG A 335 -1.81 -0.76 -12.97
N ALA A 336 -2.71 -0.82 -11.99
CA ALA A 336 -2.40 -0.53 -10.60
C ALA A 336 -1.19 -1.33 -10.11
N GLY A 337 -0.37 -0.67 -9.28
CA GLY A 337 0.85 -1.21 -8.69
C GLY A 337 2.00 -0.20 -8.74
N THR A 338 3.01 -0.42 -7.91
CA THR A 338 4.21 0.44 -7.83
C THR A 338 5.17 0.17 -8.98
N ARG A 339 5.65 1.23 -9.63
CA ARG A 339 6.66 1.13 -10.70
C ARG A 339 7.92 0.44 -10.20
N GLY A 340 8.59 -0.29 -11.09
CA GLY A 340 9.72 -1.15 -10.75
C GLY A 340 9.32 -2.53 -10.19
N PHE A 341 8.12 -2.69 -9.62
CA PHE A 341 7.63 -3.98 -9.10
C PHE A 341 6.59 -4.64 -10.00
N LYS A 342 6.11 -3.94 -11.04
CA LYS A 342 5.12 -4.47 -11.99
C LYS A 342 5.71 -5.58 -12.85
N ALA A 343 4.96 -6.66 -13.00
CA ALA A 343 5.30 -7.77 -13.88
C ALA A 343 5.16 -7.40 -15.37
N PRO A 344 5.88 -8.08 -16.28
CA PRO A 344 5.85 -7.78 -17.72
C PRO A 344 4.44 -7.81 -18.31
N GLU A 345 3.59 -8.75 -17.90
CA GLU A 345 2.21 -8.86 -18.38
C GLU A 345 1.36 -7.62 -18.03
N VAL A 346 1.68 -6.92 -16.93
CA VAL A 346 1.02 -5.66 -16.56
C VAL A 346 1.50 -4.54 -17.48
N LEU A 347 2.81 -4.47 -17.72
CA LEU A 347 3.44 -3.44 -18.55
C LEU A 347 3.00 -3.56 -20.02
N PHE A 348 2.87 -4.79 -20.53
CA PHE A 348 2.32 -5.09 -21.85
C PHE A 348 0.79 -5.00 -21.93
N LYS A 349 0.11 -4.58 -20.84
CA LYS A 349 -1.35 -4.38 -20.77
C LYS A 349 -2.14 -5.65 -21.10
N CYS A 350 -1.69 -6.79 -20.58
CA CYS A 350 -2.41 -8.06 -20.67
C CYS A 350 -3.72 -7.97 -19.86
N PRO A 351 -4.89 -8.32 -20.43
CA PRO A 351 -6.15 -8.39 -19.68
C PRO A 351 -6.18 -9.52 -18.65
N ASN A 352 -5.66 -10.70 -18.99
CA ASN A 352 -5.59 -11.84 -18.08
C ASN A 352 -4.32 -11.75 -17.23
N GLN A 353 -4.44 -11.17 -16.05
CA GLN A 353 -3.37 -11.03 -15.07
C GLN A 353 -3.59 -12.04 -13.94
N GLY A 354 -2.63 -12.94 -13.76
CA GLY A 354 -2.71 -14.03 -12.79
C GLY A 354 -2.03 -13.75 -11.46
N LEU A 355 -2.13 -14.74 -10.56
CA LEU A 355 -1.47 -14.76 -9.25
C LEU A 355 0.07 -14.60 -9.35
N GLY A 356 0.67 -15.05 -10.46
CA GLY A 356 2.11 -14.95 -10.72
C GLY A 356 2.66 -13.52 -10.75
N LEU A 357 1.81 -12.49 -10.90
CA LEU A 357 2.21 -11.08 -10.82
C LEU A 357 2.89 -10.77 -9.48
N ASP A 358 2.32 -11.25 -8.38
CA ASP A 358 2.89 -11.01 -7.05
C ASP A 358 4.25 -11.71 -6.87
N ILE A 359 4.43 -12.87 -7.51
CA ILE A 359 5.69 -13.62 -7.47
C ILE A 359 6.81 -12.89 -8.21
N TRP A 360 6.49 -12.21 -9.32
CA TRP A 360 7.44 -11.33 -9.99
C TRP A 360 7.96 -10.26 -9.02
N SER A 361 7.06 -9.61 -8.29
CA SER A 361 7.42 -8.58 -7.32
C SER A 361 8.24 -9.13 -6.13
N VAL A 362 8.02 -10.39 -5.73
CA VAL A 362 8.90 -11.10 -4.78
C VAL A 362 10.31 -11.23 -5.36
N GLY A 363 10.43 -11.62 -6.64
CA GLY A 363 11.70 -11.69 -7.37
C GLY A 363 12.42 -10.34 -7.41
N ILE A 364 11.72 -9.24 -7.73
CA ILE A 364 12.29 -7.89 -7.72
C ILE A 364 12.77 -7.50 -6.31
N THR A 365 12.01 -7.85 -5.26
CA THR A 365 12.41 -7.59 -3.88
C THR A 365 13.69 -8.34 -3.51
N MET A 366 13.79 -9.61 -3.91
CA MET A 366 15.01 -10.41 -3.74
C MET A 366 16.20 -9.82 -4.51
N LEU A 367 15.97 -9.33 -5.74
CA LEU A 367 16.99 -8.67 -6.54
C LEU A 367 17.49 -7.37 -5.88
N CYS A 368 16.63 -6.62 -5.18
CA CYS A 368 17.04 -5.43 -4.41
C CYS A 368 18.03 -5.80 -3.29
N PHE A 369 17.82 -6.93 -2.58
CA PHE A 369 18.77 -7.42 -1.59
C PHE A 369 20.11 -7.81 -2.22
N LEU A 370 20.07 -8.63 -3.28
CA LEU A 370 21.28 -9.16 -3.90
C LEU A 370 22.14 -8.04 -4.50
N THR A 371 21.52 -7.07 -5.17
CA THR A 371 22.19 -5.93 -5.78
C THR A 371 22.54 -4.82 -4.79
N GLN A 372 21.99 -4.86 -3.57
CA GLN A 372 22.09 -3.80 -2.58
C GLN A 372 21.65 -2.43 -3.14
N ARG A 373 20.59 -2.42 -3.96
CA ARG A 373 19.98 -1.21 -4.53
C ARG A 373 18.48 -1.18 -4.25
N TYR A 374 18.01 -0.10 -3.61
CA TYR A 374 16.58 0.12 -3.39
C TYR A 374 16.23 1.62 -3.45
N PRO A 375 15.27 2.02 -4.29
CA PRO A 375 14.64 1.21 -5.33
C PRO A 375 15.65 0.81 -6.42
N LEU A 376 15.54 -0.40 -6.97
CA LEU A 376 16.40 -0.86 -8.07
C LEU A 376 16.06 -0.15 -9.39
N PHE A 377 14.77 -0.01 -9.64
CA PHE A 377 14.18 0.58 -10.83
C PHE A 377 13.58 1.94 -10.50
N SER A 378 13.74 2.91 -11.39
CA SER A 378 13.32 4.31 -11.16
C SER A 378 12.56 4.91 -12.34
N ALA A 379 11.93 4.04 -13.15
CA ALA A 379 11.12 4.40 -14.29
C ALA A 379 10.04 5.47 -14.00
N LYS A 380 9.88 6.41 -14.95
CA LYS A 380 8.89 7.49 -14.87
C LYS A 380 7.53 7.10 -15.43
N ASP A 381 7.45 6.02 -16.19
CA ASP A 381 6.22 5.46 -16.70
C ASP A 381 6.39 3.96 -17.03
N ASP A 382 5.35 3.35 -17.61
CA ASP A 382 5.36 1.92 -17.93
C ASP A 382 6.31 1.61 -19.12
N ILE A 383 6.61 2.57 -20.01
CA ILE A 383 7.55 2.39 -21.12
C ILE A 383 8.99 2.40 -20.61
N ASP A 384 9.33 3.35 -19.75
CA ASP A 384 10.63 3.37 -19.06
C ASP A 384 10.83 2.07 -18.27
N SER A 385 9.77 1.54 -17.64
CA SER A 385 9.83 0.27 -16.92
C SER A 385 10.15 -0.90 -17.86
N ILE A 386 9.52 -0.94 -19.04
CA ILE A 386 9.83 -1.94 -20.08
C ILE A 386 11.29 -1.81 -20.54
N MET A 387 11.82 -0.60 -20.69
CA MET A 387 13.20 -0.37 -21.11
C MET A 387 14.21 -0.81 -20.05
N GLU A 388 13.93 -0.57 -18.76
CA GLU A 388 14.75 -1.08 -17.65
C GLU A 388 14.77 -2.62 -17.63
N LEU A 389 13.63 -3.28 -17.88
CA LEU A 389 13.57 -4.74 -18.03
C LEU A 389 14.32 -5.22 -19.27
N ALA A 390 14.17 -4.55 -20.41
CA ALA A 390 14.85 -4.92 -21.65
C ALA A 390 16.37 -4.83 -21.54
N TRP A 391 16.90 -3.91 -20.73
CA TRP A 391 18.32 -3.84 -20.43
C TRP A 391 18.84 -5.11 -19.71
N ILE A 392 18.00 -5.73 -18.87
CA ILE A 392 18.32 -6.98 -18.15
C ILE A 392 18.07 -8.21 -19.02
N PHE A 393 16.87 -8.36 -19.58
CA PHE A 393 16.43 -9.57 -20.26
C PHE A 393 16.84 -9.64 -21.74
N GLY A 394 17.27 -8.53 -22.32
CA GLY A 394 17.67 -8.42 -23.71
C GLY A 394 16.49 -8.43 -24.69
N ARG A 395 16.78 -8.14 -25.96
CA ARG A 395 15.76 -8.01 -27.01
C ARG A 395 15.02 -9.32 -27.25
N THR A 396 15.73 -10.43 -27.30
CA THR A 396 15.16 -11.73 -27.71
C THR A 396 14.10 -12.21 -26.73
N GLN A 397 14.39 -12.16 -25.43
CA GLN A 397 13.43 -12.62 -24.41
C GLN A 397 12.27 -11.64 -24.23
N MET A 398 12.51 -10.33 -24.36
CA MET A 398 11.43 -9.34 -24.29
C MET A 398 10.49 -9.42 -25.51
N ALA A 399 11.01 -9.70 -26.70
CA ALA A 399 10.20 -9.95 -27.89
C ALA A 399 9.31 -11.18 -27.73
N GLU A 400 9.86 -12.28 -27.21
CA GLU A 400 9.07 -13.48 -26.92
C GLU A 400 8.02 -13.23 -25.83
N CYS A 401 8.38 -12.51 -24.76
CA CYS A 401 7.44 -12.10 -23.71
C CYS A 401 6.29 -11.25 -24.28
N ALA A 402 6.58 -10.26 -25.12
CA ALA A 402 5.57 -9.43 -25.75
C ALA A 402 4.61 -10.28 -26.60
N ARG A 403 5.14 -11.27 -27.33
CA ARG A 403 4.37 -12.20 -28.17
C ARG A 403 3.37 -13.01 -27.36
N LEU A 404 3.68 -13.40 -26.12
CA LEU A 404 2.75 -14.08 -25.20
C LEU A 404 1.50 -13.23 -24.89
N HIS A 405 1.60 -11.91 -25.05
CA HIS A 405 0.54 -10.95 -24.76
C HIS A 405 -0.04 -10.29 -26.03
N ASP A 406 0.18 -10.90 -27.20
CA ASP A 406 -0.27 -10.38 -28.49
C ASP A 406 0.22 -8.94 -28.74
N CYS A 407 1.48 -8.71 -28.38
CA CYS A 407 2.20 -7.44 -28.56
C CYS A 407 3.51 -7.70 -29.31
N SER A 408 3.98 -6.70 -30.05
CA SER A 408 5.37 -6.67 -30.54
C SER A 408 6.24 -5.83 -29.60
N PHE A 409 7.52 -6.18 -29.51
CA PHE A 409 8.51 -5.38 -28.82
C PHE A 409 9.65 -5.06 -29.78
N GLU A 410 9.78 -3.78 -30.10
CA GLU A 410 10.85 -3.24 -30.92
C GLU A 410 11.56 -2.14 -30.15
N VAL A 411 12.89 -2.14 -30.22
CA VAL A 411 13.70 -1.14 -29.51
C VAL A 411 14.85 -0.72 -30.38
N ASN A 412 15.12 0.59 -30.44
CA ASN A 412 16.21 1.17 -31.24
C ASN A 412 17.38 1.66 -30.38
N VAL A 413 17.31 1.47 -29.06
CA VAL A 413 18.34 1.88 -28.11
C VAL A 413 19.57 0.96 -28.28
N PRO A 414 20.74 1.46 -28.72
CA PRO A 414 21.88 0.60 -29.06
C PRO A 414 22.50 -0.15 -27.87
N THR A 415 22.29 0.34 -26.65
CA THR A 415 22.86 -0.24 -25.43
C THR A 415 22.10 -1.46 -24.92
N ILE A 416 20.90 -1.75 -25.46
CA ILE A 416 20.14 -2.95 -25.13
C ILE A 416 20.69 -4.13 -25.93
N ARG A 417 21.19 -5.13 -25.21
CA ARG A 417 21.77 -6.38 -25.74
C ARG A 417 20.69 -7.29 -26.31
N ASP A 418 21.06 -8.20 -27.21
CA ASP A 418 20.14 -9.22 -27.71
C ASP A 418 19.84 -10.28 -26.65
N GLU A 419 20.89 -10.70 -25.93
CA GLU A 419 20.84 -11.70 -24.88
C GLU A 419 20.69 -11.09 -23.49
N ARG A 420 20.07 -11.87 -22.59
CA ARG A 420 19.89 -11.53 -21.18
C ARG A 420 21.23 -11.44 -20.45
N VAL A 421 21.35 -10.45 -19.55
CA VAL A 421 22.42 -10.38 -18.54
C VAL A 421 22.19 -11.47 -17.48
N PRO A 422 23.12 -12.40 -17.27
CA PRO A 422 23.00 -13.40 -16.21
C PRO A 422 22.92 -12.74 -14.82
N TRP A 423 22.07 -13.26 -13.93
CA TRP A 423 21.89 -12.66 -12.60
C TRP A 423 23.19 -12.46 -11.83
N GLY A 424 24.11 -13.43 -11.88
CA GLY A 424 25.41 -13.32 -11.23
C GLY A 424 26.29 -12.19 -11.77
N GLU A 425 26.23 -11.90 -13.08
CA GLU A 425 26.92 -10.75 -13.68
C GLU A 425 26.27 -9.44 -13.25
N LEU A 426 24.93 -9.39 -13.27
CA LEU A 426 24.17 -8.21 -12.86
C LEU A 426 24.47 -7.85 -11.41
N VAL A 427 24.32 -8.81 -10.49
CA VAL A 427 24.59 -8.61 -9.06
C VAL A 427 26.00 -8.11 -8.87
N ARG A 428 27.00 -8.80 -9.45
CA ARG A 428 28.41 -8.40 -9.35
C ARG A 428 28.61 -6.96 -9.80
N SER A 429 28.12 -6.59 -10.98
CA SER A 429 28.32 -5.25 -11.55
C SER A 429 27.70 -4.11 -10.73
N LEU A 430 26.63 -4.38 -9.96
CA LEU A 430 25.95 -3.37 -9.14
C LEU A 430 26.49 -3.25 -7.71
N THR A 431 27.20 -4.28 -7.24
CA THR A 431 27.78 -4.37 -5.89
C THR A 431 29.30 -4.09 -5.82
N ASP A 432 30.00 -4.02 -6.97
CA ASP A 432 31.47 -3.95 -7.08
C ASP A 432 32.08 -2.60 -6.63
N GLN A 433 31.94 -2.25 -5.36
CA GLN A 433 32.72 -1.16 -4.75
C GLN A 433 34.03 -1.63 -4.11
N ASP A 434 34.25 -2.95 -3.98
CA ASP A 434 35.50 -3.56 -3.53
C ASP A 434 35.62 -5.02 -4.03
N PRO A 435 36.55 -5.33 -4.97
CA PRO A 435 36.73 -6.68 -5.53
C PRO A 435 37.07 -7.76 -4.49
N ASP A 436 37.66 -7.38 -3.36
CA ASP A 436 38.07 -8.30 -2.29
C ASP A 436 37.01 -8.43 -1.19
N HIS A 437 36.01 -7.54 -1.17
CA HIS A 437 34.94 -7.48 -0.15
C HIS A 437 33.62 -8.07 -0.63
N TYR A 438 33.62 -8.81 -1.73
CA TYR A 438 32.42 -9.47 -2.23
C TYR A 438 31.95 -10.55 -1.24
N LYS A 439 31.05 -10.14 -0.34
CA LYS A 439 30.49 -10.95 0.76
C LYS A 439 29.84 -12.26 0.29
N TYR A 440 29.47 -12.35 -0.98
CA TYR A 440 28.76 -13.51 -1.55
C TYR A 440 29.41 -13.99 -2.84
N LYS A 441 30.42 -14.85 -2.80
CA LYS A 441 30.98 -15.40 -4.04
C LYS A 441 29.86 -16.09 -4.82
N CYS A 442 29.57 -15.67 -6.06
CA CYS A 442 28.49 -16.25 -6.90
C CYS A 442 28.60 -17.78 -7.09
N GLN A 443 29.75 -18.36 -6.78
CA GLN A 443 30.02 -19.79 -6.84
C GLN A 443 29.64 -20.55 -5.57
N GLU A 444 29.36 -19.85 -4.47
CA GLU A 444 28.91 -20.47 -3.21
C GLU A 444 27.54 -21.14 -3.43
N PRO A 445 27.35 -22.37 -2.89
CA PRO A 445 26.12 -23.13 -3.08
C PRO A 445 24.86 -22.33 -2.71
N GLU A 446 24.88 -21.62 -1.60
CA GLU A 446 23.76 -20.83 -1.09
C GLU A 446 23.41 -19.66 -2.02
N MET A 447 24.43 -18.99 -2.58
CA MET A 447 24.23 -17.93 -3.56
C MET A 447 23.67 -18.50 -4.87
N ARG A 448 24.13 -19.66 -5.33
CA ARG A 448 23.53 -20.32 -6.51
C ARG A 448 22.05 -20.64 -6.30
N LEU A 449 21.66 -21.06 -5.10
CA LEU A 449 20.24 -21.26 -4.75
C LEU A 449 19.45 -19.94 -4.80
N ALA A 450 20.03 -18.84 -4.32
CA ALA A 450 19.40 -17.53 -4.41
C ALA A 450 19.20 -17.06 -5.86
N LEU A 451 20.19 -17.28 -6.72
CA LEU A 451 20.11 -16.93 -8.14
C LEU A 451 19.13 -17.83 -8.91
N ASP A 452 19.05 -19.13 -8.60
CA ASP A 452 18.04 -20.05 -9.16
C ASP A 452 16.62 -19.63 -8.74
N PHE A 453 16.44 -19.30 -7.46
CA PHE A 453 15.16 -18.79 -6.96
C PHE A 453 14.71 -17.53 -7.71
N LEU A 454 15.65 -16.61 -7.94
CA LEU A 454 15.39 -15.38 -8.69
C LEU A 454 15.02 -15.66 -10.14
N ASP A 455 15.70 -16.60 -10.80
CA ASP A 455 15.40 -17.01 -12.18
C ASP A 455 13.97 -17.53 -12.31
N ARG A 456 13.52 -18.35 -11.35
CA ARG A 456 12.15 -18.89 -11.32
C ARG A 456 11.07 -17.84 -11.00
N CYS A 457 11.37 -16.88 -10.12
CA CYS A 457 10.45 -15.80 -9.78
C CYS A 457 10.30 -14.77 -10.91
N CYS A 458 11.42 -14.45 -11.56
CA CYS A 458 11.50 -13.48 -12.65
C CYS A 458 11.38 -14.13 -14.03
N ASP A 459 10.61 -15.22 -14.15
CA ASP A 459 10.23 -15.78 -15.43
C ASP A 459 9.27 -14.82 -16.16
N LEU A 460 9.65 -14.43 -17.37
CA LEU A 460 8.85 -13.54 -18.21
C LEU A 460 7.53 -14.18 -18.65
N ASN A 461 7.46 -15.51 -18.71
CA ASN A 461 6.23 -16.21 -18.99
C ASN A 461 5.43 -16.45 -17.69
N PRO A 462 4.29 -15.76 -17.49
CA PRO A 462 3.52 -15.89 -16.25
C PRO A 462 2.91 -17.29 -16.05
N LYS A 463 2.82 -18.13 -17.09
CA LYS A 463 2.29 -19.50 -16.99
C LYS A 463 3.31 -20.49 -16.42
N THR A 464 4.60 -20.24 -16.61
CA THR A 464 5.70 -21.10 -16.14
C THR A 464 6.39 -20.54 -14.90
N ARG A 465 6.14 -19.27 -14.58
CA ARG A 465 6.59 -18.62 -13.35
C ARG A 465 6.17 -19.44 -12.12
N ILE A 466 7.12 -19.63 -11.22
CA ILE A 466 6.93 -20.41 -9.99
C ILE A 466 5.76 -19.87 -9.16
N THR A 467 5.01 -20.77 -8.52
CA THR A 467 3.90 -20.41 -7.62
C THR A 467 4.37 -20.13 -6.19
N ALA A 468 3.53 -19.48 -5.36
CA ALA A 468 3.85 -19.26 -3.95
C ALA A 468 4.11 -20.57 -3.18
N ASP A 469 3.35 -21.63 -3.49
CA ASP A 469 3.50 -22.96 -2.90
C ASP A 469 4.85 -23.60 -3.25
N GLU A 470 5.30 -23.43 -4.49
CA GLU A 470 6.59 -23.94 -4.97
C GLU A 470 7.75 -23.11 -4.43
N CYS A 471 7.58 -21.78 -4.32
CA CYS A 471 8.55 -20.90 -3.66
C CYS A 471 8.89 -21.41 -2.26
N LEU A 472 7.88 -21.74 -1.45
CA LEU A 472 8.08 -22.21 -0.06
C LEU A 472 8.78 -23.57 0.04
N LYS A 473 8.79 -24.35 -1.04
CA LYS A 473 9.52 -25.62 -1.14
C LYS A 473 10.92 -25.44 -1.74
N HIS A 474 11.24 -24.25 -2.25
CA HIS A 474 12.50 -23.98 -2.90
C HIS A 474 13.69 -24.05 -1.91
N PRO A 475 14.80 -24.73 -2.23
CA PRO A 475 15.92 -24.93 -1.30
C PRO A 475 16.50 -23.63 -0.73
N PHE A 476 16.50 -22.53 -1.49
CA PHE A 476 16.92 -21.21 -0.99
C PHE A 476 16.11 -20.75 0.22
N LEU A 477 14.78 -20.91 0.21
CA LEU A 477 13.92 -20.48 1.32
C LEU A 477 14.05 -21.40 2.53
N LEU A 478 14.52 -22.64 2.33
CA LEU A 478 14.78 -23.59 3.41
C LEU A 478 16.07 -23.28 4.20
N LEU A 479 16.96 -22.42 3.69
CA LEU A 479 18.14 -21.95 4.44
C LEU A 479 17.77 -21.27 5.77
N SER A 480 16.59 -20.62 5.81
CA SER A 480 16.06 -19.98 7.01
C SER A 480 15.52 -20.97 8.07
N VAL A 481 15.20 -22.21 7.66
CA VAL A 481 14.51 -23.19 8.51
C VAL A 481 15.48 -24.05 9.34
N GLY A 482 16.80 -23.97 9.07
CA GLY A 482 17.78 -24.85 9.75
C GLY A 482 19.19 -24.27 9.91
N LYS A 483 19.48 -23.82 11.14
CA LYS A 483 20.44 -24.48 12.06
C LYS A 483 19.84 -24.42 13.47
N SER A 484 18.89 -25.30 13.74
CA SER A 484 18.52 -25.62 15.13
C SER A 484 19.69 -26.37 15.75
N SER A 485 20.60 -25.65 16.40
CA SER A 485 21.68 -26.21 17.23
C SER A 485 21.17 -26.60 18.61
#